data_AF-A0A966QE06-F1
#
_entry.id   AF-A0A966QE06-F1
#
_cell.length_a   1.000
_cell.length_b   1.000
_cell.length_c   1.000
_cell.angle_alpha   90.00
_cell.angle_beta   90.00
_cell.angle_gamma   90.00
#
_symmetry.space_group_name_H-M   'P 1'
#
loop_
_entity.id
_entity.type
_entity.pdbx_description
1 polymer ?
#
loop_
_entity_poly.entity_id
_entity_poly.type
_entity_poly.pdbx_seq_one_letter_code
_entity_poly.pdbx_strand_id
1 'polypeptide(L)'
;MNINKMSKNDTDYPCSLSRIASPPKQLFWQGEPLECLLNKPRVTIIGSRSMSAYGRRVTEQLASDLATQGIVIISGLALGVDTAAHQSALRAGGQCIAVLPSCIEQIVPRSNLNLARNILDNRGTLISEYGASQPTFKQNFVARNRIMAGLADAVLITEASLKSGTMHTARFALEQGIDVLAVPGDIYNPLSEGTNSLIRAGATPITKIEDVLAVLGLETKKMSKKRPKGSNKNQQIIIDLMVKGENNGENLLQMSELDISIFNQALTMLEITGKIRALGANSWTIA
;
A
#
# COMPACT_ATOMS: atom_id res chain seq x y z
N MET A 1 -6.51 19.73 15.33
CA MET A 1 -7.35 18.54 15.55
C MET A 1 -7.13 18.09 16.98
N ASN A 2 -8.21 17.75 17.69
CA ASN A 2 -8.12 17.25 19.07
C ASN A 2 -7.64 15.80 19.09
N ILE A 3 -6.93 15.41 20.14
CA ILE A 3 -6.58 14.02 20.40
C ILE A 3 -7.75 13.38 21.13
N ASN A 4 -8.30 12.33 20.53
CA ASN A 4 -9.35 11.52 21.13
C ASN A 4 -8.73 10.39 21.95
N LYS A 5 -9.50 9.87 22.91
CA LYS A 5 -9.08 8.77 23.78
C LYS A 5 -10.23 7.79 24.00
N MET A 6 -9.88 6.52 24.18
CA MET A 6 -10.81 5.44 24.43
C MET A 6 -10.17 4.40 25.34
N SER A 7 -10.95 3.84 26.25
CA SER A 7 -10.59 2.75 27.15
C SER A 7 -10.99 1.41 26.56
N LYS A 8 -10.26 0.34 26.91
CA LYS A 8 -10.63 -1.05 26.53
C LYS A 8 -12.07 -1.42 26.95
N ASN A 9 -12.57 -0.81 28.01
CA ASN A 9 -13.90 -1.10 28.55
C ASN A 9 -15.02 -0.31 27.86
N ASP A 10 -14.69 0.60 26.95
CA ASP A 10 -15.68 1.37 26.21
C ASP A 10 -16.32 0.50 25.12
N THR A 11 -17.60 0.70 24.85
CA THR A 11 -18.39 -0.15 23.93
C THR A 11 -17.95 -0.04 22.48
N ASP A 12 -17.33 1.08 22.12
CA ASP A 12 -16.81 1.38 20.79
C ASP A 12 -15.34 0.94 20.60
N TYR A 13 -14.77 0.24 21.59
CA TYR A 13 -13.41 -0.28 21.48
C TYR A 13 -13.25 -1.26 20.32
N PRO A 14 -12.22 -1.10 19.46
CA PRO A 14 -12.03 -1.95 18.29
C PRO A 14 -12.02 -3.43 18.66
N CYS A 15 -13.02 -4.17 18.18
CA CYS A 15 -13.15 -5.59 18.49
C CYS A 15 -11.90 -6.37 18.07
N SER A 16 -11.25 -5.99 16.96
CA SER A 16 -10.01 -6.62 16.49
C SER A 16 -8.88 -6.51 17.52
N LEU A 17 -8.76 -5.35 18.18
CA LEU A 17 -7.76 -5.14 19.23
C LEU A 17 -8.16 -5.77 20.56
N SER A 18 -9.44 -5.89 20.87
CA SER A 18 -9.90 -6.49 22.14
C SER A 18 -9.52 -7.97 22.29
N ARG A 19 -9.34 -8.65 21.15
CA ARG A 19 -9.09 -10.10 21.06
C ARG A 19 -7.62 -10.50 21.07
N ILE A 20 -6.69 -9.54 20.90
CA ILE A 20 -5.26 -9.87 20.95
C ILE A 20 -4.84 -10.23 22.38
N ALA A 21 -3.78 -11.03 22.53
CA ALA A 21 -3.34 -11.53 23.85
C ALA A 21 -3.07 -10.43 24.89
N SER A 22 -2.52 -9.29 24.44
CA SER A 22 -2.24 -8.11 25.27
C SER A 22 -2.89 -6.88 24.65
N PRO A 23 -4.19 -6.64 24.87
CA PRO A 23 -4.91 -5.52 24.26
C PRO A 23 -4.52 -4.19 24.92
N PRO A 24 -4.41 -3.08 24.16
CA PRO A 24 -4.17 -1.77 24.74
C PRO A 24 -5.24 -1.38 25.75
N LYS A 25 -4.82 -1.03 26.98
CA LYS A 25 -5.78 -0.57 28.01
C LYS A 25 -6.43 0.76 27.63
N GLN A 26 -5.68 1.60 26.92
CA GLN A 26 -6.11 2.87 26.37
C GLN A 26 -5.60 3.01 24.94
N LEU A 27 -6.39 3.68 24.12
CA LEU A 27 -6.02 4.09 22.78
C LEU A 27 -6.23 5.60 22.66
N PHE A 28 -5.23 6.26 22.08
CA PHE A 28 -5.28 7.66 21.70
C PHE A 28 -5.24 7.72 20.17
N TRP A 29 -6.01 8.60 19.56
CA TRP A 29 -5.90 8.84 18.13
C TRP A 29 -6.19 10.28 17.73
N GLN A 30 -5.65 10.65 16.58
CA GLN A 30 -5.88 11.95 15.94
C GLN A 30 -6.10 11.73 14.45
N GLY A 31 -7.12 12.38 13.89
CA GLY A 31 -7.50 12.26 12.48
C GLY A 31 -8.92 11.75 12.31
N GLU A 32 -9.17 11.02 11.22
CA GLU A 32 -10.43 10.38 10.90
C GLU A 32 -10.92 9.45 12.04
N PRO A 33 -12.21 9.43 12.39
CA PRO A 33 -12.75 8.48 13.35
C PRO A 33 -12.36 7.03 13.02
N LEU A 34 -11.94 6.26 14.03
CA LEU A 34 -11.44 4.91 13.81
C LEU A 34 -12.46 4.04 13.09
N GLU A 35 -13.74 4.11 13.48
CA GLU A 35 -14.83 3.37 12.85
C GLU A 35 -14.87 3.52 11.31
N CYS A 36 -14.65 4.73 10.78
CA CYS A 36 -14.64 4.99 9.34
C CYS A 36 -13.55 4.19 8.60
N LEU A 37 -12.42 3.93 9.26
CA LEU A 37 -11.28 3.20 8.70
C LEU A 37 -11.37 1.70 9.00
N LEU A 38 -11.87 1.34 10.19
CA LEU A 38 -11.95 -0.05 10.65
C LEU A 38 -13.04 -0.86 9.93
N ASN A 39 -14.05 -0.19 9.35
CA ASN A 39 -15.11 -0.80 8.53
C ASN A 39 -14.68 -1.13 7.09
N LYS A 40 -13.41 -0.89 6.74
CA LYS A 40 -12.83 -1.19 5.42
C LYS A 40 -11.82 -2.32 5.55
N PRO A 41 -11.54 -3.08 4.47
CA PRO A 41 -10.42 -4.01 4.46
C PRO A 41 -9.11 -3.26 4.73
N ARG A 42 -8.24 -3.85 5.55
CA ARG A 42 -6.99 -3.23 5.99
C ARG A 42 -5.81 -4.17 5.85
N VAL A 43 -4.70 -3.63 5.34
CA VAL A 43 -3.43 -4.36 5.25
C VAL A 43 -2.36 -3.58 6.00
N THR A 44 -1.67 -4.26 6.90
CA THR A 44 -0.44 -3.73 7.50
C THR A 44 0.72 -3.99 6.56
N ILE A 45 1.41 -2.95 6.09
CA ILE A 45 2.60 -3.07 5.26
C ILE A 45 3.83 -2.65 6.06
N ILE A 46 4.79 -3.55 6.20
CA ILE A 46 6.00 -3.36 7.03
C ILE A 46 7.23 -3.99 6.38
N GLY A 47 8.41 -3.58 6.81
CA GLY A 47 9.65 -4.15 6.31
C GLY A 47 10.91 -3.44 6.80
N SER A 48 11.98 -3.55 6.02
CA SER A 48 13.28 -2.99 6.34
C SER A 48 13.25 -1.47 6.45
N ARG A 49 13.95 -0.95 7.46
CA ARG A 49 14.21 0.51 7.60
C ARG A 49 15.22 1.02 6.59
N SER A 50 16.05 0.13 6.07
CA SER A 50 17.05 0.38 5.03
C SER A 50 16.75 -0.54 3.84
N MET A 51 15.61 -0.29 3.20
CA MET A 51 15.13 -1.11 2.09
C MET A 51 15.96 -0.90 0.81
N SER A 52 16.06 -1.95 0.00
CA SER A 52 16.72 -1.93 -1.30
C SER A 52 15.88 -1.18 -2.35
N ALA A 53 16.45 -0.94 -3.54
CA ALA A 53 15.70 -0.39 -4.67
C ALA A 53 14.55 -1.33 -5.10
N TYR A 54 14.77 -2.65 -5.02
CA TYR A 54 13.74 -3.66 -5.25
C TYR A 54 12.62 -3.54 -4.21
N GLY A 55 12.97 -3.58 -2.92
CA GLY A 55 12.00 -3.47 -1.83
C GLY A 55 11.18 -2.19 -1.89
N ARG A 56 11.82 -1.07 -2.24
CA ARG A 56 11.13 0.20 -2.53
C ARG A 56 10.12 0.06 -3.65
N ARG A 57 10.54 -0.41 -4.84
CA ARG A 57 9.65 -0.53 -6.01
C ARG A 57 8.43 -1.39 -5.70
N VAL A 58 8.64 -2.55 -5.09
CA VAL A 58 7.55 -3.48 -4.73
C VAL A 58 6.62 -2.85 -3.69
N THR A 59 7.17 -2.22 -2.65
CA THR A 59 6.36 -1.54 -1.62
C THR A 59 5.52 -0.42 -2.21
N GLU A 60 6.11 0.43 -3.04
CA GLU A 60 5.40 1.55 -3.65
C GLU A 60 4.29 1.08 -4.60
N GLN A 61 4.54 0.02 -5.38
CA GLN A 61 3.54 -0.59 -6.26
C GLN A 61 2.39 -1.21 -5.46
N LEU A 62 2.68 -2.17 -4.57
CA LEU A 62 1.65 -2.90 -3.82
C LEU A 62 0.81 -1.97 -2.95
N ALA A 63 1.43 -0.98 -2.28
CA ALA A 63 0.69 -0.02 -1.46
C ALA A 63 -0.23 0.88 -2.30
N SER A 64 0.21 1.30 -3.50
CA SER A 64 -0.64 2.07 -4.42
C SER A 64 -1.80 1.22 -4.94
N ASP A 65 -1.52 -0.01 -5.36
CA ASP A 65 -2.52 -0.93 -5.89
C ASP A 65 -3.57 -1.26 -4.83
N LEU A 66 -3.17 -1.58 -3.59
CA LEU A 66 -4.09 -1.80 -2.47
C LEU A 66 -4.94 -0.54 -2.18
N ALA A 67 -4.31 0.64 -2.12
CA ALA A 67 -5.01 1.90 -1.86
C ALA A 67 -6.09 2.20 -2.91
N THR A 68 -5.80 1.98 -4.20
CA THR A 68 -6.79 2.18 -5.28
C THR A 68 -7.98 1.20 -5.21
N GLN A 69 -7.81 0.05 -4.57
CA GLN A 69 -8.91 -0.89 -4.29
C GLN A 69 -9.77 -0.44 -3.09
N GLY A 70 -9.36 0.63 -2.39
CA GLY A 70 -10.02 1.15 -1.20
C GLY A 70 -9.58 0.46 0.10
N ILE A 71 -8.45 -0.25 0.07
CA ILE A 71 -7.87 -0.92 1.24
C ILE A 71 -7.08 0.10 2.05
N VAL A 72 -7.31 0.12 3.37
CA VAL A 72 -6.62 1.02 4.29
C VAL A 72 -5.24 0.48 4.60
N ILE A 73 -4.21 1.32 4.43
CA ILE A 73 -2.83 0.94 4.70
C ILE A 73 -2.44 1.29 6.13
N ILE A 74 -2.11 0.26 6.91
CA ILE A 74 -1.60 0.41 8.26
C ILE A 74 -0.07 0.28 8.22
N SER A 75 0.64 1.15 8.92
CA SER A 75 2.06 0.97 9.15
C SER A 75 2.53 1.73 10.38
N GLY A 76 3.83 1.64 10.65
CA GLY A 76 4.43 2.09 11.88
C GLY A 76 5.10 3.45 11.81
N LEU A 77 5.01 4.13 10.66
CA LEU A 77 5.66 5.40 10.38
C LEU A 77 7.20 5.37 10.59
N ALA A 78 7.83 4.19 10.57
CA ALA A 78 9.28 4.06 10.60
C ALA A 78 9.91 4.52 9.27
N LEU A 79 11.25 4.58 9.20
CA LEU A 79 11.95 4.75 7.93
C LEU A 79 11.76 3.53 7.02
N GLY A 80 12.10 3.68 5.74
CA GLY A 80 12.11 2.59 4.77
C GLY A 80 10.70 2.21 4.32
N VAL A 81 10.35 0.93 4.48
CA VAL A 81 9.09 0.37 3.97
C VAL A 81 7.87 1.10 4.51
N ASP A 82 7.80 1.37 5.82
CA ASP A 82 6.66 2.08 6.44
C ASP A 82 6.41 3.46 5.79
N THR A 83 7.48 4.26 5.62
CA THR A 83 7.41 5.55 4.91
C THR A 83 6.89 5.38 3.49
N ALA A 84 7.46 4.43 2.74
CA ALA A 84 7.12 4.23 1.33
C ALA A 84 5.69 3.72 1.13
N ALA A 85 5.21 2.85 2.03
CA ALA A 85 3.85 2.33 2.01
C ALA A 85 2.84 3.47 2.22
N HIS A 86 3.02 4.28 3.27
CA HIS A 86 2.14 5.42 3.53
C HIS A 86 2.18 6.46 2.39
N GLN A 87 3.37 6.84 1.92
CA GLN A 87 3.50 7.82 0.85
C GLN A 87 2.80 7.35 -0.44
N SER A 88 2.93 6.08 -0.78
CA SER A 88 2.35 5.52 -2.01
C SER A 88 0.84 5.37 -1.92
N ALA A 89 0.34 4.91 -0.78
CA ALA A 89 -1.09 4.86 -0.51
C ALA A 89 -1.75 6.25 -0.59
N LEU A 90 -1.14 7.26 0.01
CA LEU A 90 -1.63 8.64 -0.04
C LEU A 90 -1.57 9.22 -1.46
N ARG A 91 -0.47 8.99 -2.21
CA ARG A 91 -0.37 9.41 -3.62
C ARG A 91 -1.47 8.79 -4.50
N ALA A 92 -1.90 7.58 -4.17
CA ALA A 92 -3.00 6.90 -4.85
C ALA A 92 -4.40 7.35 -4.38
N GLY A 93 -4.50 8.30 -3.45
CA GLY A 93 -5.76 8.76 -2.88
C GLY A 93 -6.39 7.82 -1.84
N GLY A 94 -5.60 6.87 -1.32
CA GLY A 94 -6.02 5.96 -0.26
C GLY A 94 -5.96 6.58 1.13
N GLN A 95 -6.37 5.79 2.13
CA GLN A 95 -6.35 6.19 3.54
C GLN A 95 -5.32 5.36 4.31
N CYS A 96 -4.74 5.99 5.34
CA CYS A 96 -3.65 5.41 6.11
C CYS A 96 -3.94 5.47 7.61
N ILE A 97 -3.48 4.43 8.32
CA ILE A 97 -3.39 4.41 9.79
C ILE A 97 -1.91 4.28 10.16
N ALA A 98 -1.35 5.29 10.82
CA ALA A 98 -0.03 5.19 11.42
C ALA A 98 -0.16 4.88 12.91
N VAL A 99 0.26 3.69 13.32
CA VAL A 99 0.32 3.34 14.75
C VAL A 99 1.66 3.83 15.27
N LEU A 100 1.77 4.43 16.45
CA LEU A 100 2.97 5.10 16.97
C LEU A 100 3.52 4.41 18.23
N PRO A 101 4.86 4.37 18.42
CA PRO A 101 5.49 3.83 19.63
C PRO A 101 5.59 4.87 20.78
N SER A 102 5.10 6.07 20.54
CA SER A 102 5.21 7.27 21.37
C SER A 102 3.86 7.97 21.43
N CYS A 103 3.71 8.99 22.28
CA CYS A 103 2.51 9.83 22.23
C CYS A 103 2.38 10.52 20.86
N ILE A 104 1.16 10.91 20.48
CA ILE A 104 0.84 11.42 19.13
C ILE A 104 1.62 12.71 18.81
N GLU A 105 1.90 13.51 19.84
CA GLU A 105 2.64 14.76 19.74
C GLU A 105 4.15 14.53 19.49
N GLN A 106 4.67 13.33 19.77
CA GLN A 106 6.09 13.00 19.63
C GLN A 106 6.31 12.03 18.47
N ILE A 107 6.24 12.54 17.24
CA ILE A 107 6.52 11.72 16.04
C ILE A 107 8.00 11.32 15.97
N VAL A 108 8.24 10.01 15.85
CA VAL A 108 9.57 9.43 15.68
C VAL A 108 9.56 8.43 14.52
N PRO A 109 10.46 8.57 13.52
CA PRO A 109 11.51 9.59 13.39
C PRO A 109 10.96 10.97 13.01
N ARG A 110 11.66 12.04 13.42
CA ARG A 110 11.28 13.43 13.10
C ARG A 110 11.20 13.72 11.59
N SER A 111 11.98 13.01 10.78
CA SER A 111 11.93 13.12 9.32
C SER A 111 10.55 12.79 8.73
N ASN A 112 9.74 11.99 9.44
CA ASN A 112 8.40 11.63 9.01
C ASN A 112 7.30 12.55 9.57
N LEU A 113 7.65 13.69 10.19
CA LEU A 113 6.67 14.67 10.69
C LEU A 113 5.72 15.17 9.59
N ASN A 114 6.26 15.49 8.41
CA ASN A 114 5.44 15.94 7.28
C ASN A 114 4.55 14.81 6.74
N LEU A 115 5.03 13.57 6.77
CA LEU A 115 4.22 12.41 6.40
C LEU A 115 3.06 12.20 7.38
N ALA A 116 3.31 12.33 8.69
CA ALA A 116 2.26 12.25 9.71
C ALA A 116 1.16 13.31 9.49
N ARG A 117 1.55 14.55 9.17
CA ARG A 117 0.60 15.61 8.79
C ARG A 117 -0.18 15.24 7.53
N ASN A 118 0.50 14.77 6.50
CA ASN A 118 -0.13 14.37 5.25
C ASN A 118 -1.15 13.23 5.44
N ILE A 119 -0.89 12.30 6.37
CA ILE A 119 -1.87 11.25 6.76
C ILE A 119 -3.14 11.89 7.32
N LEU A 120 -3.00 12.87 8.24
CA LEU A 120 -4.15 13.56 8.84
C LEU A 120 -4.92 14.37 7.79
N ASP A 121 -4.23 15.06 6.89
CA ASP A 121 -4.84 15.91 5.85
C ASP A 121 -5.63 15.08 4.81
N ASN A 122 -5.34 13.79 4.67
CA ASN A 122 -5.97 12.89 3.70
C ASN A 122 -6.92 11.87 4.35
N ARG A 123 -7.62 12.26 5.41
CA ARG A 123 -8.61 11.40 6.10
C ARG A 123 -8.01 10.08 6.60
N GLY A 124 -6.75 10.10 7.00
CA GLY A 124 -6.10 9.03 7.76
C GLY A 124 -6.10 9.33 9.26
N THR A 125 -5.45 8.46 10.02
CA THR A 125 -5.36 8.61 11.48
C THR A 125 -4.01 8.17 12.03
N LEU A 126 -3.55 8.87 13.07
CA LEU A 126 -2.43 8.48 13.91
C LEU A 126 -2.98 7.83 15.19
N ILE A 127 -2.47 6.66 15.58
CA ILE A 127 -2.92 5.91 16.76
C ILE A 127 -1.75 5.70 17.71
N SER A 128 -1.97 5.80 19.02
CA SER A 128 -0.99 5.42 20.02
C SER A 128 -1.64 4.76 21.24
N GLU A 129 -0.90 3.90 21.92
CA GLU A 129 -1.25 3.40 23.26
C GLU A 129 -0.72 4.31 24.38
N TYR A 130 0.13 5.27 24.04
CA TYR A 130 0.85 6.11 24.99
C TYR A 130 0.23 7.51 25.04
N GLY A 131 -0.17 7.93 26.24
CA GLY A 131 -0.75 9.26 26.47
C GLY A 131 0.28 10.38 26.46
N ALA A 132 -0.20 11.62 26.53
CA ALA A 132 0.64 12.81 26.60
C ALA A 132 1.67 12.71 27.73
N SER A 133 2.87 13.22 27.48
CA SER A 133 4.00 13.28 28.43
C SER A 133 4.59 11.92 28.87
N GLN A 134 4.17 10.80 28.28
CA GLN A 134 4.82 9.51 28.54
C GLN A 134 6.16 9.39 27.80
N PRO A 135 7.24 8.95 28.47
CA PRO A 135 8.52 8.72 27.82
C PRO A 135 8.44 7.59 26.79
N THR A 136 9.15 7.76 25.67
CA THR A 136 9.23 6.74 24.61
C THR A 136 10.44 5.84 24.85
N PHE A 137 10.20 4.54 25.05
CA PHE A 137 11.26 3.54 25.22
C PHE A 137 11.47 2.69 23.96
N LYS A 138 12.64 2.04 23.85
CA LYS A 138 12.93 1.14 22.73
C LYS A 138 11.94 -0.03 22.67
N GLN A 139 11.51 -0.53 23.82
CA GLN A 139 10.53 -1.60 23.96
C GLN A 139 9.17 -1.22 23.36
N ASN A 140 8.81 0.07 23.39
CA ASN A 140 7.55 0.54 22.83
C ASN A 140 7.45 0.29 21.33
N PHE A 141 8.58 0.31 20.60
CA PHE A 141 8.60 0.00 19.17
C PHE A 141 8.20 -1.45 18.89
N VAL A 142 8.59 -2.38 19.76
CA VAL A 142 8.19 -3.79 19.64
C VAL A 142 6.76 -3.97 20.14
N ALA A 143 6.40 -3.36 21.27
CA ALA A 143 5.05 -3.44 21.84
C ALA A 143 3.97 -2.86 20.92
N ARG A 144 4.29 -1.82 20.15
CA ARG A 144 3.38 -1.24 19.16
C ARG A 144 3.03 -2.22 18.04
N ASN A 145 3.94 -3.11 17.67
CA ASN A 145 3.76 -4.00 16.52
C ASN A 145 2.56 -4.96 16.66
N ARG A 146 2.21 -5.39 17.88
CA ARG A 146 0.99 -6.18 18.09
C ARG A 146 -0.29 -5.42 17.78
N ILE A 147 -0.29 -4.10 17.87
CA ILE A 147 -1.44 -3.25 17.53
C ILE A 147 -1.56 -3.15 16.00
N MET A 148 -0.45 -2.98 15.27
CA MET A 148 -0.49 -3.00 13.81
C MET A 148 -0.97 -4.35 13.27
N ALA A 149 -0.46 -5.45 13.84
CA ALA A 149 -0.95 -6.78 13.51
C ALA A 149 -2.46 -6.88 13.81
N GLY A 150 -2.88 -6.59 15.04
CA GLY A 150 -4.28 -6.74 15.47
C GLY A 150 -5.26 -5.75 14.85
N LEU A 151 -4.75 -4.75 14.13
CA LEU A 151 -5.52 -3.88 13.28
C LEU A 151 -5.55 -4.32 11.82
N ALA A 152 -4.92 -5.41 11.40
CA ALA A 152 -4.96 -5.80 9.99
C ALA A 152 -5.88 -6.99 9.76
N ASP A 153 -6.40 -7.08 8.55
CA ASP A 153 -6.97 -8.33 8.03
C ASP A 153 -5.85 -9.22 7.47
N ALA A 154 -4.74 -8.63 7.00
CA ALA A 154 -3.50 -9.33 6.66
C ALA A 154 -2.25 -8.46 6.87
N VAL A 155 -1.11 -9.09 7.18
CA VAL A 155 0.19 -8.41 7.34
C VAL A 155 1.11 -8.73 6.16
N LEU A 156 1.41 -7.71 5.36
CA LEU A 156 2.32 -7.79 4.21
C LEU A 156 3.73 -7.33 4.57
N ILE A 157 4.70 -8.21 4.33
CA ILE A 157 6.12 -7.96 4.54
C ILE A 157 6.84 -7.94 3.19
N THR A 158 7.29 -6.76 2.78
CA THR A 158 7.89 -6.56 1.45
C THR A 158 9.39 -6.83 1.40
N GLU A 159 10.10 -6.59 2.50
CA GLU A 159 11.54 -6.85 2.62
C GLU A 159 11.93 -6.90 4.10
N ALA A 160 12.66 -7.92 4.54
CA ALA A 160 13.13 -8.04 5.91
C ALA A 160 14.32 -9.01 6.03
N SER A 161 15.34 -8.64 6.81
CA SER A 161 16.37 -9.59 7.23
C SER A 161 15.86 -10.49 8.36
N LEU A 162 16.53 -11.63 8.59
CA LEU A 162 16.12 -12.62 9.59
C LEU A 162 16.11 -12.06 11.03
N LYS A 163 16.97 -11.07 11.32
CA LYS A 163 17.07 -10.39 12.63
C LYS A 163 16.28 -9.07 12.69
N SER A 164 15.44 -8.79 11.69
CA SER A 164 14.67 -7.55 11.63
C SER A 164 13.60 -7.48 12.71
N GLY A 165 13.35 -6.28 13.26
CA GLY A 165 12.21 -6.04 14.15
C GLY A 165 10.85 -6.32 13.50
N THR A 166 10.78 -6.33 12.16
CA THR A 166 9.62 -6.76 11.37
C THR A 166 9.20 -8.21 11.69
N MET A 167 10.16 -9.08 12.02
CA MET A 167 9.89 -10.49 12.34
C MET A 167 9.06 -10.63 13.63
N HIS A 168 9.16 -9.68 14.56
CA HIS A 168 8.28 -9.65 15.73
C HIS A 168 6.82 -9.40 15.33
N THR A 169 6.57 -8.52 14.35
CA THR A 169 5.22 -8.27 13.85
C THR A 169 4.64 -9.49 13.14
N ALA A 170 5.45 -10.19 12.34
CA ALA A 170 5.05 -11.45 11.72
C ALA A 170 4.60 -12.48 12.77
N ARG A 171 5.39 -12.62 13.85
CA ARG A 171 5.03 -13.50 14.96
C ARG A 171 3.73 -13.07 15.64
N PHE A 172 3.55 -11.77 15.93
CA PHE A 172 2.30 -11.27 16.52
C PHE A 172 1.09 -11.53 15.62
N ALA A 173 1.23 -11.42 14.30
CA ALA A 173 0.15 -11.73 13.36
C ALA A 173 -0.24 -13.21 13.45
N LEU A 174 0.73 -14.13 13.42
CA LEU A 174 0.48 -15.56 13.57
C LEU A 174 -0.19 -15.90 14.91
N GLU A 175 0.29 -15.33 16.01
CA GLU A 175 -0.30 -15.51 17.35
C GLU A 175 -1.75 -14.99 17.42
N GLN A 176 -2.11 -14.02 16.58
CA GLN A 176 -3.45 -13.42 16.52
C GLN A 176 -4.35 -14.07 15.47
N GLY A 177 -3.87 -15.10 14.76
CA GLY A 177 -4.61 -15.75 13.68
C GLY A 177 -4.79 -14.86 12.44
N ILE A 178 -3.84 -13.95 12.20
CA ILE A 178 -3.85 -13.02 11.07
C ILE A 178 -2.85 -13.51 10.03
N ASP A 179 -3.29 -13.56 8.77
CA ASP A 179 -2.47 -14.05 7.68
C ASP A 179 -1.21 -13.20 7.48
N VAL A 180 -0.07 -13.89 7.38
CA VAL A 180 1.22 -13.28 7.05
C VAL A 180 1.50 -13.50 5.57
N LEU A 181 1.74 -12.40 4.89
CA LEU A 181 2.04 -12.34 3.47
C LEU A 181 3.48 -11.85 3.31
N ALA A 182 4.25 -12.46 2.41
CA ALA A 182 5.65 -12.13 2.24
C ALA A 182 6.03 -12.06 0.75
N VAL A 183 6.76 -11.02 0.39
CA VAL A 183 7.32 -10.86 -0.96
C VAL A 183 8.57 -11.73 -1.08
N PRO A 184 8.63 -12.68 -2.04
CA PRO A 184 9.83 -13.45 -2.31
C PRO A 184 10.97 -12.54 -2.78
N GLY A 185 12.20 -12.85 -2.39
CA GLY A 185 13.37 -12.09 -2.83
C GLY A 185 14.58 -12.95 -3.15
N ASP A 186 15.63 -12.31 -3.65
CA ASP A 186 16.89 -12.96 -3.99
C ASP A 186 17.49 -13.69 -2.78
N ILE A 187 17.80 -14.98 -2.93
CA ILE A 187 18.38 -15.81 -1.86
C ILE A 187 19.79 -15.34 -1.44
N TYR A 188 20.47 -14.54 -2.26
CA TYR A 188 21.76 -13.94 -1.93
C TYR A 188 21.64 -12.57 -1.26
N ASN A 189 20.44 -11.97 -1.25
CA ASN A 189 20.21 -10.68 -0.61
C ASN A 189 19.83 -10.89 0.87
N PRO A 190 20.65 -10.43 1.84
CA PRO A 190 20.35 -10.57 3.27
C PRO A 190 19.02 -9.91 3.71
N LEU A 191 18.55 -8.93 2.94
CA LEU A 191 17.26 -8.26 3.18
C LEU A 191 16.05 -9.10 2.73
N SER A 192 16.27 -10.21 2.02
CA SER A 192 15.22 -11.15 1.59
C SER A 192 15.18 -12.43 2.44
N GLU A 193 16.18 -12.67 3.29
CA GLU A 193 16.23 -13.87 4.14
C GLU A 193 15.01 -14.02 5.06
N GLY A 194 14.53 -12.91 5.64
CA GLY A 194 13.38 -12.92 6.54
C GLY A 194 12.08 -13.23 5.80
N THR A 195 11.83 -12.60 4.64
CA THR A 195 10.64 -12.89 3.83
C THR A 195 10.67 -14.31 3.28
N ASN A 196 11.80 -14.76 2.74
CA ASN A 196 11.95 -16.14 2.25
C ASN A 196 11.79 -17.17 3.37
N SER A 197 12.29 -16.88 4.58
CA SER A 197 12.09 -17.73 5.76
C SER A 197 10.62 -17.81 6.18
N LEU A 198 9.89 -16.69 6.14
CA LEU A 198 8.44 -16.69 6.41
C LEU A 198 7.68 -17.51 5.38
N ILE A 199 8.01 -17.38 4.09
CA ILE A 199 7.40 -18.18 3.01
C ILE A 199 7.66 -19.66 3.25
N ARG A 200 8.90 -20.03 3.60
CA ARG A 200 9.25 -21.41 3.95
C ARG A 200 8.45 -21.93 5.17
N ALA A 201 8.11 -21.05 6.10
CA ALA A 201 7.30 -21.36 7.27
C ALA A 201 5.79 -21.38 7.01
N GLY A 202 5.34 -21.11 5.77
CA GLY A 202 3.93 -21.17 5.37
C GLY A 202 3.26 -19.81 5.14
N ALA A 203 3.98 -18.70 5.20
CA ALA A 203 3.44 -17.40 4.78
C ALA A 203 3.10 -17.41 3.28
N THR A 204 2.01 -16.74 2.91
CA THR A 204 1.57 -16.69 1.50
C THR A 204 2.56 -15.86 0.67
N PRO A 205 3.14 -16.41 -0.40
CA PRO A 205 4.04 -15.67 -1.28
C PRO A 205 3.26 -14.66 -2.11
N ILE A 206 3.70 -13.40 -2.11
CA ILE A 206 3.07 -12.31 -2.87
C ILE A 206 3.95 -11.91 -4.04
N THR A 207 3.42 -12.09 -5.24
CA THR A 207 4.06 -11.71 -6.50
C THR A 207 3.33 -10.59 -7.23
N LYS A 208 2.05 -10.40 -6.90
CA LYS A 208 1.14 -9.42 -7.48
C LYS A 208 0.00 -9.07 -6.52
N ILE A 209 -0.77 -8.04 -6.84
CA ILE A 209 -1.86 -7.56 -5.97
C ILE A 209 -2.97 -8.59 -5.80
N GLU A 210 -3.24 -9.39 -6.83
CA GLU A 210 -4.28 -10.42 -6.82
C GLU A 210 -4.05 -11.46 -5.72
N ASP A 211 -2.78 -11.75 -5.40
CA ASP A 211 -2.42 -12.69 -4.34
C ASP A 211 -2.88 -12.16 -2.97
N VAL A 212 -2.74 -10.85 -2.73
CA VAL A 212 -3.20 -10.21 -1.48
C VAL A 212 -4.72 -10.17 -1.42
N LEU A 213 -5.37 -9.81 -2.52
CA LEU A 213 -6.84 -9.73 -2.58
C LEU A 213 -7.49 -11.09 -2.37
N ALA A 214 -6.89 -12.16 -2.90
CA ALA A 214 -7.35 -13.52 -2.69
C ALA A 214 -7.36 -13.90 -1.20
N VAL A 215 -6.31 -13.53 -0.45
CA VAL A 215 -6.28 -13.77 1.01
C VAL A 215 -7.38 -12.99 1.73
N LEU A 216 -7.64 -11.75 1.32
CA LEU A 216 -8.72 -10.93 1.88
C LEU A 216 -10.13 -11.39 1.46
N GLY A 217 -10.25 -12.40 0.58
CA GLY A 217 -11.53 -12.83 0.01
C GLY A 217 -12.18 -11.76 -0.88
N LEU A 218 -11.37 -10.87 -1.47
CA LEU A 218 -11.84 -9.77 -2.30
C LEU A 218 -11.56 -10.06 -3.77
N GLU A 219 -12.51 -9.72 -4.64
CA GLU A 219 -12.25 -9.63 -6.06
C GLU A 219 -11.57 -8.30 -6.39
N THR A 220 -10.73 -8.30 -7.43
CA THR A 220 -10.21 -7.04 -7.97
C THR A 220 -11.39 -6.20 -8.41
N LYS A 221 -11.57 -5.02 -7.79
CA LYS A 221 -12.32 -3.97 -8.46
C LYS A 221 -11.51 -3.69 -9.70
N LYS A 222 -12.03 -4.06 -10.86
CA LYS A 222 -11.49 -3.62 -12.14
C LYS A 222 -11.45 -2.10 -12.04
N MET A 223 -10.29 -1.55 -11.68
CA MET A 223 -9.95 -0.22 -12.09
C MET A 223 -10.11 -0.31 -13.59
N SER A 224 -11.15 0.31 -14.13
CA SER A 224 -11.06 0.71 -15.53
C SER A 224 -9.77 1.53 -15.54
N LYS A 225 -8.65 0.97 -16.04
CA LYS A 225 -7.58 1.81 -16.58
C LYS A 225 -8.37 2.86 -17.35
N LYS A 226 -8.36 4.12 -16.89
CA LYS A 226 -9.18 5.17 -17.53
C LYS A 226 -8.76 5.05 -18.98
N ARG A 227 -9.64 4.49 -19.83
CA ARG A 227 -9.29 4.25 -21.22
C ARG A 227 -8.83 5.62 -21.70
N PRO A 228 -7.62 5.75 -22.28
CA PRO A 228 -7.21 7.03 -22.80
C PRO A 228 -8.37 7.51 -23.67
N LYS A 229 -8.91 8.70 -23.40
CA LYS A 229 -9.96 9.23 -24.27
C LYS A 229 -9.28 9.99 -25.37
N GLY A 230 -9.58 9.66 -26.62
CA GLY A 230 -9.18 10.49 -27.75
C GLY A 230 -9.79 11.87 -27.58
N SER A 231 -9.03 12.91 -27.91
CA SER A 231 -9.56 14.28 -27.91
C SER A 231 -10.51 14.51 -29.09
N ASN A 232 -10.52 13.60 -30.07
CA ASN A 232 -11.42 13.59 -31.22
C ASN A 232 -11.74 12.14 -31.64
N LYS A 233 -12.64 11.97 -32.63
CA LYS A 233 -13.08 10.65 -33.13
C LYS A 233 -11.93 9.79 -33.66
N ASN A 234 -11.00 10.38 -34.40
CA ASN A 234 -9.89 9.65 -35.05
C ASN A 234 -8.92 9.09 -34.01
N GLN A 235 -8.60 9.88 -32.97
CA GLN A 235 -7.81 9.42 -31.84
C GLN A 235 -8.52 8.31 -31.06
N GLN A 236 -9.85 8.40 -30.90
CA GLN A 236 -10.62 7.39 -30.18
C GLN A 236 -10.61 6.05 -30.92
N ILE A 237 -10.73 6.05 -32.25
CA ILE A 237 -10.66 4.83 -33.08
C ILE A 237 -9.32 4.10 -32.87
N ILE A 238 -8.20 4.83 -32.93
CA ILE A 238 -6.86 4.26 -32.73
C ILE A 238 -6.73 3.68 -31.31
N ILE A 239 -7.19 4.40 -30.29
CA ILE A 239 -7.18 3.89 -28.91
C ILE A 239 -8.04 2.63 -28.78
N ASP A 240 -9.22 2.60 -29.37
CA ASP A 240 -10.13 1.45 -29.25
C ASP A 240 -9.54 0.19 -29.92
N LEU A 241 -8.77 0.35 -31.00
CA LEU A 241 -8.02 -0.74 -31.64
C LEU A 241 -6.86 -1.22 -30.75
N MET A 242 -6.11 -0.30 -30.13
CA MET A 242 -5.06 -0.65 -29.18
C MET A 242 -5.60 -1.35 -27.93
N VAL A 243 -6.77 -0.94 -27.44
CA VAL A 243 -7.47 -1.62 -26.33
C VAL A 243 -7.89 -3.04 -26.71
N LYS A 244 -8.19 -3.30 -27.98
CA LYS A 244 -8.47 -4.64 -28.51
C LYS A 244 -7.20 -5.50 -28.69
N GLY A 245 -6.02 -4.93 -28.45
CA GLY A 245 -4.75 -5.65 -28.46
C GLY A 245 -3.93 -5.51 -29.75
N GLU A 246 -4.23 -4.53 -30.60
CA GLU A 246 -3.42 -4.25 -31.78
C GLU A 246 -2.37 -3.17 -31.49
N ASN A 247 -1.12 -3.45 -31.84
CA ASN A 247 0.03 -2.65 -31.43
C ASN A 247 0.81 -2.16 -32.66
N ASN A 248 0.64 -2.81 -33.81
CA ASN A 248 1.40 -2.57 -35.03
C ASN A 248 0.78 -1.43 -35.86
N GLY A 249 1.59 -0.46 -36.28
CA GLY A 249 1.15 0.71 -37.02
C GLY A 249 0.47 0.42 -38.36
N GLU A 250 0.91 -0.60 -39.09
CA GLU A 250 0.29 -1.01 -40.36
C GLU A 250 -1.10 -1.61 -40.12
N ASN A 251 -1.22 -2.49 -39.13
CA ASN A 251 -2.50 -3.07 -38.75
C ASN A 251 -3.45 -2.02 -38.19
N LEU A 252 -2.96 -1.10 -37.36
CA LEU A 252 -3.74 0.02 -36.85
C LEU A 252 -4.24 0.92 -37.97
N LEU A 253 -3.39 1.24 -38.95
CA LEU A 253 -3.80 2.03 -40.12
C LEU A 253 -4.89 1.29 -40.91
N GLN A 254 -4.67 0.02 -41.23
CA GLN A 254 -5.61 -0.79 -41.99
C GLN A 254 -6.96 -0.96 -41.27
N MET A 255 -6.96 -1.29 -39.98
CA MET A 255 -8.18 -1.52 -39.19
C MET A 255 -8.89 -0.23 -38.79
N SER A 256 -8.20 0.91 -38.79
CA SER A 256 -8.81 2.21 -38.48
C SER A 256 -9.62 2.80 -39.63
N GLU A 257 -9.39 2.33 -40.86
CA GLU A 257 -9.96 2.87 -42.10
C GLU A 257 -9.75 4.40 -42.26
N LEU A 258 -8.75 4.95 -41.56
CA LEU A 258 -8.39 6.37 -41.66
C LEU A 258 -7.48 6.60 -42.86
N ASP A 259 -7.60 7.79 -43.45
CA ASP A 259 -6.58 8.27 -44.38
C ASP A 259 -5.21 8.35 -43.70
N ILE A 260 -4.15 8.02 -44.44
CA ILE A 260 -2.79 7.93 -43.89
C ILE A 260 -2.30 9.24 -43.25
N SER A 261 -2.71 10.38 -43.79
CA SER A 261 -2.36 11.69 -43.23
C SER A 261 -3.04 11.92 -41.87
N ILE A 262 -4.33 11.57 -41.80
CA ILE A 262 -5.16 11.70 -40.59
C ILE A 262 -4.68 10.73 -39.50
N PHE A 263 -4.33 9.50 -39.88
CA PHE A 263 -3.79 8.49 -38.99
C PHE A 263 -2.50 8.96 -38.33
N ASN A 264 -1.53 9.41 -39.13
CA ASN A 264 -0.25 9.90 -38.62
C ASN A 264 -0.43 11.10 -37.68
N GLN A 265 -1.30 12.05 -38.03
CA GLN A 265 -1.61 13.20 -37.18
C GLN A 265 -2.21 12.77 -35.82
N ALA A 266 -3.16 11.83 -35.83
CA ALA A 266 -3.81 11.34 -34.62
C ALA A 266 -2.83 10.56 -33.73
N LEU A 267 -1.97 9.72 -34.32
CA LEU A 267 -0.96 8.93 -33.63
C LEU A 267 0.09 9.83 -32.95
N THR A 268 0.64 10.81 -33.67
CA THR A 268 1.59 11.78 -33.11
C THR A 268 0.98 12.56 -31.95
N MET A 269 -0.29 12.98 -32.06
CA MET A 269 -0.94 13.74 -31.00
C MET A 269 -1.21 12.89 -29.74
N LEU A 270 -1.54 11.61 -29.92
CA LEU A 270 -1.68 10.66 -28.80
C LEU A 270 -0.36 10.44 -28.06
N GLU A 271 0.76 10.41 -28.79
CA GLU A 271 2.09 10.28 -28.22
C GLU A 271 2.53 11.56 -27.48
N ILE A 272 2.33 12.74 -28.09
CA ILE A 272 2.62 14.04 -27.45
C ILE A 272 1.81 14.23 -26.16
N THR A 273 0.54 13.81 -26.16
CA THR A 273 -0.33 13.90 -24.97
C THR A 273 -0.05 12.79 -23.94
N GLY A 274 0.92 11.92 -24.19
CA GLY A 274 1.33 10.85 -23.28
C GLY A 274 0.28 9.76 -23.11
N LYS A 275 -0.67 9.63 -24.04
CA LYS A 275 -1.73 8.60 -24.01
C LYS A 275 -1.24 7.27 -24.57
N ILE A 276 -0.25 7.30 -25.47
CA ILE A 276 0.44 6.13 -26.02
C ILE A 276 1.96 6.35 -25.95
N ARG A 277 2.72 5.27 -26.06
CA ARG A 277 4.19 5.29 -26.18
C ARG A 277 4.64 4.40 -27.33
N ALA A 278 5.62 4.87 -28.11
CA ALA A 278 6.30 4.05 -29.10
C ALA A 278 7.14 2.95 -28.41
N LEU A 279 7.02 1.73 -28.92
CA LEU A 279 7.85 0.58 -28.56
C LEU A 279 9.03 0.37 -29.53
N GLY A 280 9.08 1.15 -30.61
CA GLY A 280 10.00 0.96 -31.73
C GLY A 280 9.44 0.00 -32.79
N ALA A 281 10.11 -0.09 -33.94
CA ALA A 281 9.72 -0.97 -35.06
C ALA A 281 8.25 -0.84 -35.49
N ASN A 282 7.75 0.40 -35.63
CA ASN A 282 6.37 0.69 -36.02
C ASN A 282 5.32 0.08 -35.07
N SER A 283 5.59 0.11 -33.76
CA SER A 283 4.70 -0.42 -32.72
C SER A 283 4.49 0.58 -31.58
N TRP A 284 3.27 0.60 -31.01
CA TRP A 284 2.86 1.48 -29.92
C TRP A 284 2.08 0.71 -28.84
N THR A 285 2.17 1.19 -27.60
CA THR A 285 1.35 0.72 -26.48
C THR A 285 0.62 1.87 -25.82
N ILE A 286 -0.52 1.60 -25.20
CA ILE A 286 -1.19 2.53 -24.30
C ILE A 286 -0.28 2.78 -23.07
N ALA A 287 -0.16 4.04 -22.67
CA ALA A 287 0.66 4.49 -21.55
C ALA A 287 0.03 4.21 -20.17
#